data_AF-A0A957BVJ5-F1
#
_entry.id   AF-A0A957BVJ5-F1
#
_cell.length_a   1.000
_cell.length_b   1.000
_cell.length_c   1.000
_cell.angle_alpha   90.00
_cell.angle_beta   90.00
_cell.angle_gamma   90.00
#
_symmetry.space_group_name_H-M   'P 1'
#
loop_
_entity.id
_entity.type
_entity.pdbx_description
1 polymer ?
#
loop_
_entity_poly.entity_id
_entity_poly.type
_entity_poly.pdbx_seq_one_letter_code
_entity_poly.pdbx_strand_id
1 'polypeptide(L)'
;HLENQIVPAVKPDPRLYFHTLVAINLLKIAERELQYREAHLQTAWQRLNVLQDTDKAIPSDSQEALDALALRSDRLCQDIRAGVYDAEARKQALFKHLLLSTREQLEVASPRFLQTVQQEDATR
;
A
#
# COMPACT_ATOMS: atom_id res chain seq x y z
N HIS A 1 5.20 1.46 -24.38
CA HIS A 1 5.74 1.07 -25.70
C HIS A 1 5.77 -0.44 -25.93
N LEU A 2 6.23 -1.26 -24.97
CA LEU A 2 6.30 -2.72 -25.11
C LEU A 2 4.92 -3.42 -25.22
N GLU A 3 3.95 -3.03 -24.38
CA GLU A 3 2.57 -3.56 -24.39
C GLU A 3 1.89 -3.44 -25.77
N ASN A 4 2.05 -2.28 -26.42
CA ASN A 4 1.46 -2.01 -27.74
C ASN A 4 2.06 -2.90 -28.85
N GLN A 5 3.23 -3.49 -28.63
CA GLN A 5 3.90 -4.37 -29.59
C GLN A 5 3.62 -5.85 -29.31
N ILE A 6 3.58 -6.26 -28.03
CA ILE A 6 3.43 -7.68 -27.64
C ILE A 6 1.97 -8.12 -27.67
N VAL A 7 1.04 -7.30 -27.16
CA VAL A 7 -0.37 -7.68 -27.01
C VAL A 7 -1.03 -8.07 -28.35
N PRO A 8 -0.81 -7.35 -29.47
CA PRO A 8 -1.37 -7.76 -30.77
C PRO A 8 -0.83 -9.10 -31.27
N ALA A 9 0.44 -9.41 -31.00
CA ALA A 9 1.10 -10.62 -31.50
C ALA A 9 0.61 -11.90 -30.81
N VAL A 10 0.20 -11.79 -29.54
CA VAL A 10 -0.28 -12.95 -28.74
C VAL A 10 -1.81 -13.12 -28.75
N LYS A 11 -2.54 -12.15 -29.31
CA LYS A 11 -4.01 -12.13 -29.35
C LYS A 11 -4.68 -13.38 -29.96
N PRO A 12 -4.09 -14.05 -30.98
CA PRO A 12 -4.69 -15.27 -31.54
C PRO A 12 -4.72 -16.48 -30.60
N ASP A 13 -3.86 -16.52 -29.56
CA ASP A 13 -3.84 -17.56 -28.54
C ASP A 13 -4.44 -17.02 -27.23
N PRO A 14 -5.66 -17.43 -26.85
CA PRO A 14 -6.33 -16.91 -25.66
C PRO A 14 -5.55 -17.12 -24.36
N ARG A 15 -4.82 -18.23 -24.24
CA ARG A 15 -4.06 -18.56 -23.03
C ARG A 15 -2.80 -17.70 -22.95
N LEU A 16 -2.08 -17.58 -24.06
CA LEU A 16 -0.88 -16.74 -24.13
C LEU A 16 -1.24 -15.26 -23.96
N TYR A 17 -2.35 -14.82 -24.54
CA TYR A 17 -2.88 -13.47 -24.36
C TYR A 17 -3.19 -13.17 -22.88
N PHE A 18 -3.91 -14.06 -22.19
CA PHE A 18 -4.20 -13.89 -20.78
C PHE A 18 -2.93 -13.81 -19.92
N HIS A 19 -2.00 -14.75 -20.09
CA HIS A 19 -0.73 -14.73 -19.34
C HIS A 19 0.09 -13.46 -19.61
N THR A 20 0.07 -12.95 -20.85
CA THR A 20 0.74 -11.70 -21.21
C THR A 20 0.12 -10.51 -20.48
N LEU A 21 -1.21 -10.40 -20.41
CA LEU A 21 -1.88 -9.34 -19.67
C LEU A 21 -1.56 -9.40 -18.18
N VAL A 22 -1.53 -10.59 -17.59
CA VAL A 22 -1.14 -10.79 -16.19
C VAL A 22 0.31 -10.32 -15.97
N ALA A 23 1.25 -10.73 -16.83
CA ALA A 23 2.64 -10.32 -16.72
C ALA A 23 2.80 -8.80 -16.81
N ILE A 24 2.12 -8.15 -17.76
CA ILE A 24 2.13 -6.69 -17.90
C ILE A 24 1.57 -6.02 -16.63
N ASN A 25 0.48 -6.56 -16.06
CA ASN A 25 -0.08 -6.00 -14.83
C ASN A 25 0.89 -6.13 -13.64
N LEU A 26 1.54 -7.28 -13.49
CA LEU A 26 2.55 -7.51 -12.45
C LEU A 26 3.74 -6.56 -12.60
N LEU A 27 4.24 -6.36 -13.82
CA LEU A 27 5.33 -5.40 -14.08
C LEU A 27 4.92 -3.96 -13.74
N LYS A 28 3.70 -3.56 -14.11
CA LYS A 28 3.16 -2.24 -13.75
C LYS A 28 3.01 -2.06 -12.24
N ILE A 29 2.67 -3.12 -11.50
CA ILE A 29 2.62 -3.10 -10.02
C ILE A 29 4.03 -2.93 -9.46
N ALA A 30 5.00 -3.74 -9.92
CA ALA A 30 6.37 -3.68 -9.45
C ALA A 30 7.03 -2.31 -9.73
N GLU A 31 6.76 -1.71 -10.89
CA GLU A 31 7.22 -0.36 -11.23
C GLU A 31 6.69 0.68 -10.24
N ARG A 32 5.38 0.65 -9.93
CA ARG A 32 4.79 1.54 -8.93
C ARG A 32 5.33 1.29 -7.53
N GLU A 33 5.53 0.04 -7.16
CA GLU A 33 6.12 -0.31 -5.87
C GLU A 33 7.51 0.32 -5.73
N LEU A 34 8.37 0.21 -6.73
CA LEU A 34 9.68 0.86 -6.74
C LEU A 34 9.57 2.39 -6.70
N GLN A 35 8.60 2.97 -7.42
CA GLN A 35 8.38 4.41 -7.45
C GLN A 35 7.93 4.98 -6.09
N TYR A 36 7.04 4.28 -5.38
CA TYR A 36 6.43 4.79 -4.15
C TYR A 36 7.11 4.29 -2.87
N ARG A 37 7.97 3.27 -2.93
CA ARG A 37 8.56 2.58 -1.78
C ARG A 37 9.09 3.52 -0.70
N GLU A 38 9.94 4.48 -1.06
CA GLU A 38 10.58 5.37 -0.09
C GLU A 38 9.57 6.32 0.55
N ALA A 39 8.70 6.94 -0.26
CA ALA A 39 7.68 7.87 0.23
C ALA A 39 6.67 7.16 1.15
N HIS A 40 6.19 5.98 0.76
CA HIS A 40 5.27 5.18 1.57
C HIS A 40 5.93 4.70 2.87
N LEU A 41 7.19 4.27 2.83
CA LEU A 41 7.95 3.87 4.02
C LEU A 41 8.08 5.02 5.03
N GLN A 42 8.49 6.21 4.57
CA GLN A 42 8.61 7.40 5.42
C GLN A 42 7.26 7.80 6.04
N THR A 43 6.22 7.85 5.21
CA THR A 43 4.89 8.27 5.66
C THR A 43 4.29 7.26 6.64
N ALA A 44 4.42 5.95 6.36
CA ALA A 44 3.99 4.89 7.26
C ALA A 44 4.70 4.95 8.62
N TRP A 45 6.01 5.20 8.62
CA TRP A 45 6.80 5.35 9.84
C TRP A 45 6.31 6.53 10.69
N GLN A 46 6.14 7.70 10.09
CA GLN A 46 5.64 8.90 10.76
C GLN A 46 4.22 8.69 11.31
N ARG A 47 3.34 8.02 10.56
CA ARG A 47 1.99 7.70 11.03
C ARG A 47 1.98 6.75 12.22
N LEU A 48 2.87 5.75 12.24
CA LEU A 48 2.99 4.86 13.40
C LEU A 48 3.56 5.59 14.62
N ASN A 49 4.48 6.53 14.42
CA ASN A 49 4.95 7.39 15.49
C ASN A 49 3.79 8.15 16.14
N VAL A 50 2.95 8.80 15.33
CA VAL A 50 1.74 9.49 15.82
C VAL A 50 0.76 8.53 16.49
N LEU A 51 0.48 7.37 15.89
CA LEU A 51 -0.50 6.41 16.43
C LEU A 51 -0.07 5.79 17.77
N GLN A 52 1.23 5.59 17.95
CA GLN A 52 1.81 4.94 19.13
C GLN A 52 2.31 5.96 20.16
N ASP A 53 2.16 7.27 19.90
CA ASP A 53 2.70 8.36 20.71
C ASP A 53 4.21 8.18 20.98
N THR A 54 4.97 7.95 19.89
CA THR A 54 6.42 7.74 19.93
C THR A 54 7.11 8.65 18.93
N ASP A 55 8.37 8.98 19.18
CA ASP A 55 9.22 9.73 18.25
C ASP A 55 10.50 8.96 17.94
N LYS A 56 10.36 7.90 17.14
CA LYS A 56 11.48 7.07 16.70
C LYS A 56 12.00 7.58 15.36
N ALA A 57 13.31 7.80 15.24
CA ALA A 57 13.94 8.00 13.95
C ALA A 57 13.82 6.74 13.09
N ILE A 58 13.62 6.92 11.79
CA ILE A 58 13.65 5.81 10.84
C ILE A 58 15.11 5.35 10.64
N PRO A 59 15.39 4.03 10.59
CA PRO A 59 16.71 3.54 10.23
C PRO A 59 17.18 4.09 8.88
N SER A 60 18.48 4.36 8.75
CA SER A 60 19.07 4.88 7.51
C SER A 60 19.22 3.82 6.43
N ASP A 61 19.34 2.55 6.83
CA ASP A 61 19.33 1.43 5.90
C ASP A 61 17.90 1.07 5.49
N SER A 62 17.67 0.93 4.19
CA SER A 62 16.33 0.71 3.64
C SER A 62 15.75 -0.65 4.03
N GLN A 63 16.58 -1.68 4.14
CA GLN A 63 16.11 -3.01 4.52
C GLN A 63 15.81 -3.06 6.02
N GLU A 64 16.69 -2.51 6.86
CA GLU A 64 16.46 -2.38 8.29
C GLU A 64 15.19 -1.58 8.60
N ALA A 65 14.95 -0.49 7.86
CA ALA A 65 13.74 0.31 8.00
C ALA A 65 12.46 -0.50 7.69
N LEU A 66 12.50 -1.34 6.66
CA LEU A 66 11.37 -2.22 6.30
C LEU A 66 11.12 -3.29 7.36
N ASP A 67 12.17 -3.96 7.82
CA ASP A 67 12.07 -5.00 8.84
C ASP A 67 11.54 -4.41 10.17
N ALA A 68 12.02 -3.22 10.54
CA ALA A 68 11.53 -2.49 11.70
C ALA A 68 10.06 -2.07 11.55
N LEU A 69 9.64 -1.63 10.35
CA LEU A 69 8.25 -1.28 10.06
C LEU A 69 7.33 -2.51 10.16
N ALA A 70 7.77 -3.66 9.62
CA ALA A 70 7.04 -4.92 9.72
C ALA A 70 6.85 -5.33 11.19
N LEU A 71 7.93 -5.30 11.98
CA LEU A 71 7.87 -5.62 13.42
C LEU A 71 6.92 -4.69 14.19
N ARG A 72 6.91 -3.38 13.87
CA ARG A 72 5.97 -2.44 14.48
C ARG A 72 4.52 -2.72 14.07
N SER A 73 4.29 -3.16 12.83
CA SER A 73 2.97 -3.51 12.32
C SER A 73 2.44 -4.77 12.99
N ASP A 74 3.29 -5.78 13.22
CA ASP A 74 2.93 -6.99 13.97
C ASP A 74 2.54 -6.67 15.41
N ARG A 75 3.30 -5.80 16.08
CA ARG A 75 2.95 -5.31 17.42
C ARG A 75 1.64 -4.55 17.43
N LEU A 76 1.42 -3.66 16.45
CA LEU A 76 0.13 -2.97 16.30
C LEU A 76 -1.02 -3.98 16.16
N CYS A 77 -0.85 -5.06 15.39
CA CYS A 77 -1.86 -6.10 15.26
C CYS A 77 -2.14 -6.82 16.60
N GLN A 78 -1.12 -7.04 17.42
CA GLN A 78 -1.27 -7.62 18.76
C GLN A 78 -2.04 -6.65 19.68
N ASP A 79 -1.68 -5.36 19.67
CA ASP A 79 -2.33 -4.32 20.47
C ASP A 79 -3.81 -4.14 20.10
N ILE A 80 -4.13 -4.20 18.80
CA ILE A 80 -5.52 -4.18 18.30
C ILE A 80 -6.30 -5.37 18.88
N ARG A 81 -5.75 -6.58 18.79
CA ARG A 81 -6.42 -7.78 19.32
C ARG A 81 -6.55 -7.76 20.85
N ALA A 82 -5.65 -7.08 21.54
CA ALA A 82 -5.68 -6.90 22.99
C ALA A 82 -6.61 -5.76 23.45
N GLY A 83 -7.27 -5.04 22.53
CA GLY A 83 -8.21 -3.96 22.85
C GLY A 83 -7.55 -2.63 23.24
N VAL A 84 -6.24 -2.45 22.97
CA VAL A 84 -5.50 -1.22 23.31
C VAL A 84 -6.08 0.03 22.62
N TYR A 85 -6.78 -0.18 21.50
CA TYR A 85 -7.39 0.88 20.68
C TYR A 85 -8.92 0.95 20.80
N ASP A 86 -9.53 0.29 21.79
CA ASP A 86 -11.00 0.24 21.91
C ASP A 86 -11.62 1.54 22.42
N ALA A 87 -10.84 2.36 23.13
CA ALA A 87 -11.27 3.70 23.54
C ALA A 87 -11.49 4.58 22.30
N GLU A 88 -12.63 5.28 22.22
CA GLU A 88 -13.09 5.97 21.01
C GLU A 88 -12.07 6.93 20.38
N ALA A 89 -11.32 7.69 21.19
CA ALA A 89 -10.27 8.58 20.67
C ALA A 89 -9.13 7.81 19.97
N ARG A 90 -8.69 6.68 20.54
CA ARG A 90 -7.64 5.82 19.97
C ARG A 90 -8.15 5.04 18.77
N LYS A 91 -9.41 4.61 18.81
CA LYS A 91 -10.10 3.94 17.71
C LYS A 91 -10.16 4.82 16.47
N GLN A 92 -10.53 6.09 16.61
CA GLN A 92 -10.54 7.04 15.49
C GLN A 92 -9.15 7.23 14.88
N ALA A 93 -8.11 7.38 15.71
CA ALA A 93 -6.73 7.48 15.24
C ALA A 93 -6.28 6.21 14.49
N LEU A 94 -6.63 5.03 15.01
CA LEU A 94 -6.38 3.75 14.36
C LEU A 94 -7.09 3.64 13.01
N PHE A 95 -8.39 3.95 12.95
CA PHE A 95 -9.15 3.92 11.69
C PHE A 95 -8.55 4.85 10.64
N LYS A 96 -8.14 6.07 11.03
CA LYS A 96 -7.44 7.00 10.14
C LYS A 96 -6.13 6.40 9.62
N HIS A 97 -5.34 5.77 10.48
CA HIS A 97 -4.11 5.08 10.08
C HIS A 97 -4.36 3.93 9.10
N LEU A 98 -5.35 3.07 9.38
CA LEU A 98 -5.70 1.93 8.52
C LEU A 98 -6.23 2.38 7.16
N LEU A 99 -7.07 3.44 7.13
CA LEU A 99 -7.59 4.00 5.89
C LEU A 99 -6.46 4.53 5.00
N LEU A 100 -5.54 5.31 5.57
CA LEU A 100 -4.41 5.86 4.82
C LEU A 100 -3.48 4.75 4.31
N SER A 101 -3.19 3.76 5.14
CA SER A 101 -2.35 2.62 4.73
C SER A 101 -3.02 1.79 3.64
N THR A 102 -4.35 1.62 3.70
CA THR A 102 -5.12 0.95 2.63
C THR A 102 -5.08 1.75 1.32
N ARG A 103 -5.17 3.08 1.39
CA ARG A 103 -5.06 3.94 0.20
C ARG A 103 -3.70 3.79 -0.47
N GLU A 104 -2.61 3.82 0.29
CA GLU A 104 -1.25 3.60 -0.24
C GLU A 104 -1.11 2.23 -0.93
N GLN A 105 -1.67 1.17 -0.34
CA GLN A 105 -1.69 -0.15 -0.99
C GLN A 105 -2.48 -0.13 -2.31
N LEU A 106 -3.58 0.62 -2.37
CA LEU A 106 -4.35 0.76 -3.61
C LEU A 106 -3.65 1.62 -4.66
N GLU A 107 -2.84 2.61 -4.28
CA GLU A 107 -2.01 3.38 -5.23
C GLU A 107 -1.05 2.47 -6.01
N VAL A 108 -0.58 1.39 -5.38
CA VAL A 108 0.30 0.40 -6.02
C VAL A 108 -0.52 -0.67 -6.76
N ALA A 109 -1.48 -1.30 -6.06
CA ALA A 109 -2.18 -2.47 -6.57
C ALA A 109 -3.30 -2.14 -7.57
N SER A 110 -4.07 -1.07 -7.36
CA SER A 110 -5.23 -0.73 -8.17
C SER A 110 -5.56 0.78 -8.19
N PRO A 111 -4.72 1.61 -8.84
CA PRO A 111 -4.89 3.07 -8.85
C PRO A 111 -6.24 3.52 -9.43
N ARG A 112 -6.76 2.80 -10.42
CA ARG A 112 -8.05 3.12 -11.05
C ARG A 112 -9.22 2.92 -10.08
N PHE A 113 -9.17 1.85 -9.29
CA PHE A 113 -10.19 1.60 -8.27
C PHE A 113 -10.17 2.70 -7.20
N LEU A 114 -8.97 3.11 -6.76
CA LEU A 114 -8.81 4.21 -5.82
C LEU A 114 -9.43 5.52 -6.34
N GLN A 115 -9.22 5.84 -7.63
CA GLN A 115 -9.81 7.02 -8.27
C GLN A 115 -11.34 6.98 -8.25
N THR A 116 -11.96 5.83 -8.54
CA THR A 116 -13.41 5.67 -8.49
C THR A 116 -13.96 5.89 -7.08
N VAL A 117 -13.34 5.28 -6.06
CA VAL A 117 -13.76 5.46 -4.66
C VAL A 117 -13.65 6.93 -4.23
N GLN A 118 -12.56 7.61 -4.61
CA GLN A 118 -12.37 9.03 -4.30
C GLN A 118 -13.42 9.94 -4.96
N GLN A 119 -13.85 9.62 -6.18
CA GLN A 119 -14.90 10.34 -6.87
C GLN A 119 -16.25 10.16 -6.17
N GLU A 120 -16.58 8.95 -5.73
CA GLU A 120 -17.80 8.67 -4.98
C GLU A 120 -17.85 9.43 -3.65
N ASP A 121 -16.75 9.41 -2.88
CA ASP A 121 -16.63 10.14 -1.62
C ASP A 121 -16.79 11.67 -1.80
N ALA A 122 -16.29 12.24 -2.91
CA ALA A 122 -16.41 13.67 -3.19
C ALA A 122 -17.84 14.12 -3.56
N THR A 123 -18.71 13.18 -3.88
CA THR A 123 -20.12 13.44 -4.26
C THR A 123 -21.11 13.21 -3.12
N ARG A 124 -20.63 12.82 -1.93
CA ARG A 124 -21.43 12.64 -0.70
C ARG A 124 -21.27 13.83 0.25
#